data_AF-A0A959EGN0-F1
#
_entry.id   AF-A0A959EGN0-F1
#
_cell.length_a   1.000
_cell.length_b   1.000
_cell.length_c   1.000
_cell.angle_alpha   90.00
_cell.angle_beta   90.00
_cell.angle_gamma   90.00
#
_symmetry.space_group_name_H-M   'P 1'
#
loop_
_entity.id
_entity.type
_entity.pdbx_description
1 polymer ?
#
loop_
_entity_poly.entity_id
_entity_poly.type
_entity_poly.pdbx_seq_one_letter_code
_entity_poly.pdbx_strand_id
1 'polypeptide(L)'
;MPTLQIRKLPDDIYQALKDEAERERRSISQQAIISLAKGLDVPVDFRERRKKIIAEIKQEVHLWKKWANVDVASWIREDRDSR
;
A
#
# COMPACT_ATOMS: atom_id res chain seq x y z
N MET A 1 8.91 -8.77 -8.72
CA MET A 1 8.19 -8.03 -9.78
C MET A 1 9.22 -7.35 -10.67
N PRO A 2 8.99 -7.24 -11.98
CA PRO A 2 9.88 -6.47 -12.86
C PRO A 2 9.91 -5.00 -12.43
N THR A 3 11.10 -4.38 -12.52
CA THR A 3 11.31 -2.97 -12.17
C THR A 3 11.43 -2.15 -13.45
N LEU A 4 10.64 -1.08 -13.57
CA LEU A 4 10.75 -0.09 -14.65
C LEU A 4 11.41 1.17 -14.09
N GLN A 5 12.48 1.63 -14.76
CA GLN A 5 13.10 2.93 -14.48
C GLN A 5 12.83 3.88 -15.64
N ILE A 6 12.29 5.06 -15.33
CA ILE A 6 12.09 6.13 -16.30
C ILE A 6 13.21 7.16 -16.08
N ARG A 7 14.02 7.40 -17.12
CA ARG A 7 15.17 8.32 -17.06
C ARG A 7 14.89 9.57 -17.88
N LYS A 8 15.49 10.70 -17.47
CA LYS A 8 15.33 12.00 -18.13
C LYS A 8 13.84 12.36 -18.33
N LEU A 9 13.04 12.14 -17.29
CA LEU A 9 11.62 12.48 -17.31
C LEU A 9 11.51 14.02 -17.36
N PRO A 10 10.76 14.59 -18.31
CA PRO A 10 10.47 16.02 -18.33
C PRO A 10 9.82 16.49 -17.02
N ASP A 11 10.21 17.69 -16.57
CA ASP A 11 9.77 18.23 -15.27
C ASP A 11 8.26 18.42 -15.20
N ASP A 12 7.64 18.87 -16.29
CA ASP A 12 6.20 19.04 -16.43
C ASP A 12 5.45 17.71 -16.25
N ILE A 13 5.95 16.62 -16.84
CA ILE A 13 5.37 15.29 -16.66
C ILE A 13 5.55 14.78 -15.23
N TYR A 14 6.72 15.03 -14.62
CA TYR A 14 6.96 14.66 -13.23
C TYR A 14 5.99 15.37 -12.29
N GLN A 15 5.80 16.68 -12.45
CA GLN A 15 4.86 17.45 -11.62
C GLN A 15 3.42 16.96 -11.81
N ALA A 16 2.99 16.75 -13.07
CA ALA A 16 1.66 16.22 -13.34
C ALA A 16 1.41 14.85 -12.67
N LEU A 17 2.40 13.95 -12.70
CA LEU A 17 2.33 12.67 -12.00
C LEU A 17 2.26 12.84 -10.47
N LYS A 18 3.02 13.78 -9.92
CA LYS A 18 3.07 14.04 -8.47
C LYS A 18 1.74 14.63 -7.98
N ASP A 19 1.23 15.66 -8.65
CA ASP A 19 -0.02 16.33 -8.28
C ASP A 19 -1.21 15.36 -8.32
N GLU A 20 -1.26 14.52 -9.36
CA GLU A 20 -2.26 13.46 -9.49
C GLU A 20 -2.13 12.42 -8.38
N ALA A 21 -0.90 12.01 -8.04
CA ALA A 21 -0.65 11.05 -6.96
C ALA A 21 -1.11 11.60 -5.59
N GLU A 22 -0.86 12.88 -5.31
CA GLU A 22 -1.31 13.55 -4.09
C GLU A 22 -2.84 13.65 -4.03
N ARG A 23 -3.47 14.10 -5.12
CA ARG A 23 -4.94 14.21 -5.21
C ARG A 23 -5.63 12.87 -4.95
N GLU A 24 -5.05 11.81 -5.50
CA GLU A 24 -5.57 10.45 -5.38
C GLU A 24 -5.05 9.69 -4.15
N ARG A 25 -4.26 10.36 -3.29
CA ARG A 25 -3.67 9.82 -2.05
C ARG A 25 -2.93 8.49 -2.26
N ARG A 26 -2.10 8.43 -3.29
CA ARG A 26 -1.29 7.25 -3.65
C ARG A 26 0.17 7.62 -3.84
N SER A 27 1.05 6.62 -3.86
CA SER A 27 2.47 6.88 -4.14
C SER A 27 2.69 7.25 -5.61
N ILE A 28 3.77 7.98 -5.90
CA ILE A 28 4.11 8.36 -7.27
C ILE A 28 4.33 7.14 -8.17
N SER A 29 4.90 6.06 -7.63
CA SER A 29 5.09 4.80 -8.36
C SER A 29 3.76 4.13 -8.71
N GLN A 30 2.79 4.16 -7.80
CA GLN A 30 1.44 3.66 -8.07
C GLN A 30 0.73 4.51 -9.13
N GLN A 31 0.87 5.83 -9.05
CA GLN A 31 0.30 6.71 -10.06
C GLN A 31 0.92 6.47 -11.44
N ALA A 32 2.25 6.28 -11.52
CA ALA A 32 2.92 5.95 -12.78
C ALA A 32 2.37 4.65 -13.41
N ILE A 33 2.16 3.60 -12.60
CA ILE A 33 1.54 2.35 -13.07
C ILE A 33 0.13 2.59 -13.61
N ILE A 34 -0.68 3.39 -12.91
CA ILE A 34 -2.05 3.72 -13.33
C ILE A 34 -2.05 4.52 -14.64
N SER A 35 -1.19 5.54 -14.73
CA SER A 35 -1.06 6.37 -15.94
C SER A 35 -0.61 5.53 -17.13
N LEU A 36 0.36 4.62 -16.95
CA LEU A 36 0.79 3.69 -18.00
C LEU A 36 -0.32 2.72 -18.40
N ALA A 37 -1.01 2.11 -17.45
CA ALA A 37 -2.09 1.18 -17.74
C ALA A 37 -3.24 1.86 -18.51
N LYS A 38 -3.64 3.08 -18.11
CA LYS A 38 -4.61 3.90 -18.83
C LYS A 38 -4.14 4.23 -20.26
N GLY A 39 -2.88 4.64 -20.42
CA GLY A 39 -2.33 5.01 -21.73
C GLY A 39 -2.15 3.82 -22.69
N LEU A 40 -2.02 2.61 -22.15
CA LEU A 40 -1.90 1.36 -22.91
C LEU A 40 -3.23 0.61 -23.05
N ASP A 41 -4.35 1.20 -22.60
CA ASP A 41 -5.68 0.58 -22.54
C ASP A 41 -5.69 -0.78 -21.83
N VAL A 42 -4.80 -0.93 -20.85
CA VAL A 42 -4.72 -2.12 -20.01
C VAL A 42 -5.70 -1.96 -18.85
N PRO A 43 -6.66 -2.90 -18.68
CA PRO A 43 -7.63 -2.81 -17.61
C PRO A 43 -6.93 -2.79 -16.25
N VAL A 44 -7.21 -1.74 -15.51
CA VAL A 44 -6.57 -1.50 -14.23
C VAL A 44 -7.40 -2.13 -13.13
N ASP A 45 -7.13 -3.40 -12.82
CA ASP A 45 -7.96 -4.19 -11.90
C ASP A 45 -7.73 -3.88 -10.40
N PHE A 46 -7.62 -2.59 -10.07
CA PHE A 46 -7.43 -2.14 -8.69
C PHE A 46 -8.68 -2.33 -7.84
N ARG A 47 -9.88 -2.34 -8.45
CA ARG A 47 -11.13 -2.56 -7.71
C ARG A 47 -11.26 -4.00 -7.27
N GLU A 48 -11.06 -4.99 -8.14
CA GLU A 48 -11.15 -6.39 -7.70
C GLU A 48 -9.98 -6.76 -6.80
N ARG A 49 -8.77 -6.25 -7.07
CA ARG A 49 -7.63 -6.44 -6.17
C ARG A 49 -7.89 -5.84 -4.78
N ARG A 50 -8.45 -4.63 -4.68
CA ARG A 50 -8.82 -4.01 -3.40
C ARG A 50 -9.94 -4.79 -2.71
N LYS A 51 -10.98 -5.23 -3.44
CA LYS A 51 -12.06 -6.05 -2.88
C LYS A 51 -11.50 -7.35 -2.30
N LYS A 52 -10.60 -8.02 -3.03
CA LYS A 52 -9.95 -9.25 -2.59
C LYS A 52 -9.14 -9.04 -1.31
N ILE A 53 -8.29 -8.01 -1.26
CA ILE A 53 -7.51 -7.68 -0.05
C ILE A 53 -8.42 -7.34 1.13
N ILE A 54 -9.49 -6.56 0.93
CA ILE A 54 -10.45 -6.27 2.00
C ILE A 54 -11.18 -7.53 2.46
N ALA A 55 -11.50 -8.45 1.55
CA ALA A 55 -12.11 -9.73 1.90
C ALA A 55 -11.15 -10.61 2.71
N GLU A 56 -9.88 -10.69 2.32
CA GLU A 56 -8.80 -11.38 3.05
C GLU A 56 -8.64 -10.79 4.46
N ILE A 57 -8.55 -9.46 4.59
CA ILE A 57 -8.46 -8.79 5.91
C ILE A 57 -9.68 -9.13 6.77
N LYS A 58 -10.91 -9.05 6.22
CA LYS A 58 -12.13 -9.42 6.96
C LYS A 58 -12.13 -10.88 7.42
N GLN A 59 -11.54 -11.77 6.63
CA GLN A 59 -11.31 -13.16 7.00
C GLN A 59 -10.20 -13.33 8.04
N GLU A 60 -9.40 -12.31 8.35
CA GLU A 60 -8.37 -12.40 9.40
C GLU A 60 -8.77 -11.65 10.68
N VAL A 61 -9.78 -10.78 10.64
CA VAL A 61 -10.26 -10.00 11.80
C VAL A 61 -10.58 -10.86 13.03
N HIS A 62 -11.02 -12.10 12.85
CA HIS A 62 -11.31 -12.99 13.98
C HIS A 62 -10.05 -13.51 14.70
N LEU A 63 -8.87 -13.45 14.08
CA LEU A 63 -7.59 -13.72 14.75
C LEU A 63 -7.25 -12.62 15.75
N TRP A 64 -7.65 -11.37 15.47
CA TRP A 64 -7.33 -10.22 16.33
C TRP A 64 -8.14 -10.20 17.63
N LYS A 65 -9.34 -10.80 17.64
CA LYS A 65 -10.11 -11.02 18.87
C LYS A 65 -9.34 -11.86 19.89
N LYS A 66 -8.44 -12.75 19.45
CA LYS A 66 -7.59 -13.57 20.32
C LYS A 66 -6.52 -12.72 21.05
N TRP A 67 -6.14 -11.58 20.48
CA TRP A 67 -5.11 -10.69 21.02
C TRP A 67 -5.67 -9.44 21.70
N ALA A 68 -6.97 -9.19 21.60
CA ALA A 68 -7.62 -8.00 22.17
C ALA A 68 -7.51 -7.91 23.71
N ASN A 69 -7.34 -9.05 24.40
CA ASN A 69 -7.20 -9.14 25.85
C ASN A 69 -5.77 -9.47 26.31
N VAL A 70 -4.77 -9.34 25.42
CA VAL A 70 -3.38 -9.56 25.81
C VAL A 70 -2.88 -8.34 26.56
N ASP A 71 -2.36 -8.55 27.77
CA ASP A 71 -1.67 -7.51 28.53
C ASP A 71 -0.30 -7.24 27.90
N VAL A 72 -0.27 -6.36 26.91
CA VAL A 72 0.94 -5.97 26.17
C VAL A 72 2.02 -5.43 27.11
N ALA A 73 1.64 -4.82 28.24
CA ALA A 73 2.59 -4.30 29.21
C ALA A 73 3.39 -5.40 29.91
N SER A 74 2.84 -6.61 30.04
CA SER A 74 3.55 -7.76 30.61
C SER A 74 4.75 -8.21 29.75
N TRP A 75 4.64 -8.13 28.43
CA TRP A 75 5.69 -8.53 27.48
C TRP A 75 6.88 -7.58 27.45
N ILE A 76 6.67 -6.31 27.80
CA ILE A 76 7.74 -5.30 27.90
C ILE A 76 8.54 -5.48 29.21
N ARG A 77 7.93 -6.04 30.27
CA ARG A 77 8.57 -6.21 31.58
C ARG A 77 9.60 -7.34 31.60
N GLU A 78 9.36 -8.44 30.88
CA GLU A 78 10.32 -9.55 30.78
C GLU A 78 11.71 -9.10 30.31
N ASP A 79 11.79 -8.14 29.39
CA ASP A 79 13.06 -7.63 28.84
C ASP A 79 13.81 -6.70 29.82
N ARG A 80 13.12 -6.17 30.83
CA ARG A 80 13.68 -5.23 31.82
C ARG A 80 14.21 -5.94 33.08
N ASP A 81 13.56 -7.01 33.50
CA ASP A 81 13.92 -7.76 34.71
C ASP A 81 14.99 -8.85 34.45
N SER A 82 15.42 -9.01 33.18
CA SER A 82 16.44 -9.97 32.74
C SER A 82 17.88 -9.42 32.71
N ARG A 83 18.16 -8.27 33.35
CA ARG A 83 19.48 -7.63 33.40
C ARG A 83 20.02 -7.47 34.82
#